data_AF-A0A7S2MLM4-F1
#
_entry.id   AF-A0A7S2MLM4-F1
#
_cell.length_a   1.000
_cell.length_b   1.000
_cell.length_c   1.000
_cell.angle_alpha   90.00
_cell.angle_beta   90.00
_cell.angle_gamma   90.00
#
_symmetry.space_group_name_H-M   'P 1'
#
loop_
_entity.id
_entity.type
_entity.pdbx_description
1 polymer ?
#
loop_
_entity_poly.entity_id
_entity_poly.type
_entity_poly.pdbx_seq_one_letter_code
_entity_poly.pdbx_strand_id
1 'polypeptide(L)'
;QLPIRGFLEQTLGELLTGALTELATLRPVYPSLDRRETALKFVSLYIRAHNPKRRPPHLKAKFEASYLDYTDCCTAADKLIKFRDAGGSHSANFDILKPPEELARANEMWDSIMQRNVTDFF
;
A
#
# COMPACT_ATOMS: atom_id res chain seq x y z
N GLN A 1 -11.81 14.04 33.36
CA GLN A 1 -11.59 12.76 32.67
C GLN A 1 -12.75 12.57 31.69
N LEU A 2 -12.50 12.36 30.40
CA LEU A 2 -13.56 12.05 29.44
C LEU A 2 -14.01 10.60 29.63
N PRO A 3 -15.31 10.28 29.48
CA PRO A 3 -15.77 8.89 29.36
C PRO A 3 -15.05 8.19 28.20
N ILE A 4 -14.81 6.88 28.31
CA ILE A 4 -14.04 6.09 27.33
C ILE A 4 -14.49 6.36 25.89
N ARG A 5 -15.80 6.41 25.65
CA ARG A 5 -16.37 6.71 24.33
C ARG A 5 -15.95 8.08 23.79
N GLY A 6 -16.12 9.13 24.59
CA GLY A 6 -15.76 10.50 24.18
C GLY A 6 -14.26 10.65 23.95
N PHE A 7 -13.43 9.94 24.72
CA PHE A 7 -11.99 9.89 24.48
C PHE A 7 -11.65 9.22 23.14
N LEU A 8 -12.27 8.09 22.80
CA LEU A 8 -12.02 7.39 21.53
C LEU A 8 -12.48 8.20 20.32
N GLU A 9 -13.68 8.79 20.38
CA GLU A 9 -14.21 9.64 19.30
C GLU A 9 -13.25 10.81 19.00
N GLN A 10 -12.73 11.47 20.04
CA GLN A 10 -11.83 12.62 19.87
C GLN A 10 -10.38 12.25 19.50
N THR A 11 -9.92 11.03 19.80
CA THR A 11 -8.51 10.66 19.59
C THR A 11 -8.28 9.79 18.38
N LEU A 12 -9.25 8.98 17.99
CA LEU A 12 -9.13 7.99 16.92
C LEU A 12 -10.24 8.11 15.87
N GLY A 13 -11.38 8.73 16.20
CA GLY A 13 -12.58 8.75 15.34
C GLY A 13 -12.30 9.24 13.92
N GLU A 14 -11.69 10.42 13.79
CA GLU A 14 -11.35 11.00 12.48
C GLU A 14 -10.34 10.12 11.72
N LEU A 15 -9.29 9.68 12.40
CA LEU A 15 -8.21 8.89 11.80
C LEU A 15 -8.69 7.53 11.30
N LEU A 16 -9.54 6.85 12.07
CA LEU A 16 -10.11 5.55 11.69
C LEU A 16 -11.13 5.70 10.56
N THR A 17 -11.95 6.75 10.60
CA THR A 17 -12.91 7.05 9.54
C THR A 17 -12.18 7.30 8.21
N GLY A 18 -11.10 8.08 8.23
CA GLY A 18 -10.23 8.30 7.08
C GLY A 18 -9.63 6.99 6.55
N ALA A 19 -9.04 6.19 7.45
CA ALA A 19 -8.44 4.91 7.08
C ALA A 19 -9.43 3.96 6.39
N LEU A 20 -10.64 3.85 6.93
CA LEU A 20 -11.68 2.98 6.39
C LEU A 20 -12.24 3.51 5.07
N THR A 21 -12.35 4.83 4.93
CA THR A 21 -12.80 5.48 3.68
C THR A 21 -11.80 5.21 2.55
N GLU A 22 -10.51 5.38 2.83
CA GLU A 22 -9.47 5.13 1.83
C GLU A 22 -9.35 3.64 1.50
N LEU A 23 -9.43 2.76 2.50
CA LEU A 23 -9.48 1.32 2.30
C LEU A 23 -10.64 0.90 1.38
N ALA A 24 -11.83 1.47 1.59
CA ALA A 24 -13.01 1.16 0.78
C ALA A 24 -12.91 1.71 -0.66
N THR A 25 -12.16 2.80 -0.83
CA THR A 25 -11.93 3.47 -2.12
C THR A 25 -10.89 2.71 -2.95
N LEU A 26 -9.72 2.43 -2.36
CA LEU A 26 -8.60 1.78 -3.04
C LEU A 26 -8.77 0.27 -3.16
N ARG A 27 -9.42 -0.37 -2.17
CA ARG A 27 -9.60 -1.84 -2.07
C ARG A 27 -8.30 -2.61 -2.33
N PRO A 28 -7.22 -2.28 -1.60
CA PRO A 28 -5.90 -2.86 -1.84
C PRO A 28 -5.92 -4.38 -1.66
N VAL A 29 -5.12 -5.09 -2.46
CA VAL A 29 -4.83 -6.52 -2.32
C VAL A 29 -3.32 -6.70 -2.35
N TYR A 30 -2.73 -7.10 -1.22
CA TYR A 30 -1.30 -7.38 -1.18
C TYR A 30 -1.06 -8.79 -1.75
N PRO A 31 -0.14 -9.00 -2.71
CA PRO A 31 -0.06 -10.24 -3.48
C PRO A 31 0.10 -11.54 -2.67
N SER A 32 0.78 -11.51 -1.53
CA SER A 32 1.04 -12.68 -0.68
C SER A 32 0.14 -12.79 0.57
N LEU A 33 -0.82 -11.87 0.75
CA LEU A 33 -1.71 -11.85 1.90
C LEU A 33 -3.15 -12.12 1.52
N ASP A 34 -3.95 -12.58 2.48
CA ASP A 34 -5.39 -12.57 2.29
C ASP A 34 -5.97 -11.13 2.36
N ARG A 35 -7.23 -10.97 1.98
CA ARG A 35 -7.91 -9.66 1.98
C ARG A 35 -8.03 -9.06 3.37
N ARG A 36 -8.21 -9.89 4.40
CA ARG A 36 -8.37 -9.44 5.79
C ARG A 36 -7.05 -8.92 6.34
N GLU A 37 -5.97 -9.66 6.15
CA GLU A 37 -4.61 -9.28 6.50
C GLU A 37 -4.19 -8.02 5.77
N THR A 38 -4.50 -7.93 4.47
CA THR A 38 -4.24 -6.72 3.69
C THR A 38 -4.94 -5.51 4.28
N ALA A 39 -6.25 -5.62 4.55
CA ALA A 39 -7.04 -4.54 5.12
C ALA A 39 -6.52 -4.11 6.51
N LEU A 40 -6.22 -5.08 7.38
CA LEU A 40 -5.69 -4.80 8.73
C LEU A 40 -4.33 -4.08 8.67
N LYS A 41 -3.42 -4.52 7.79
CA LYS A 41 -2.12 -3.88 7.62
C LYS A 41 -2.25 -2.49 7.04
N PHE A 42 -3.06 -2.32 6.00
CA PHE A 42 -3.37 -1.01 5.41
C PHE A 42 -3.84 -0.02 6.47
N VAL A 43 -4.88 -0.37 7.25
CA VAL A 43 -5.41 0.50 8.31
C VAL A 43 -4.35 0.81 9.37
N SER A 44 -3.55 -0.19 9.78
CA SER A 44 -2.49 0.02 10.76
C SER A 44 -1.41 1.00 10.29
N LEU A 45 -1.00 0.91 9.02
CA LEU A 45 0.00 1.78 8.41
C LEU A 45 -0.56 3.18 8.19
N TYR A 46 -1.80 3.30 7.72
CA TYR A 46 -2.50 4.57 7.58
C TYR A 46 -2.55 5.33 8.91
N ILE A 47 -3.00 4.66 9.99
CA ILE A 47 -3.07 5.24 11.34
C ILE A 47 -1.68 5.69 11.80
N ARG A 48 -0.63 4.90 11.53
CA ARG A 48 0.75 5.26 11.90
C ARG A 48 1.23 6.49 11.11
N ALA A 49 1.02 6.53 9.80
CA ALA A 49 1.45 7.62 8.93
C ALA A 49 0.73 8.95 9.26
N HIS A 50 -0.56 8.89 9.56
CA HIS A 50 -1.42 10.08 9.72
C HIS A 50 -1.68 10.48 11.18
N ASN A 51 -1.01 9.87 12.17
CA ASN A 51 -1.23 10.23 13.57
C ASN A 51 -0.65 11.64 13.89
N PRO A 52 -1.50 12.65 14.21
CA PRO A 52 -1.06 14.02 14.44
C PRO A 52 -0.26 14.20 15.74
N LYS A 53 -0.35 13.26 16.68
CA LYS A 53 0.31 13.34 18.00
C LYS A 53 1.72 12.75 18.00
N ARG A 54 2.25 12.32 16.85
CA ARG A 54 3.61 11.76 16.75
C ARG A 54 4.66 12.87 16.79
N ARG A 55 5.60 12.72 17.72
CA ARG A 55 6.53 13.79 18.13
C ARG A 55 7.85 13.85 17.34
N PRO A 56 8.43 12.74 16.85
CA PRO A 56 9.67 12.83 16.06
C PRO A 56 9.40 12.90 14.54
N PRO A 57 9.90 13.93 13.84
CA PRO A 57 9.73 14.07 12.38
C PRO A 57 10.23 12.87 11.56
N HIS A 58 11.36 12.26 11.98
CA HIS A 58 11.93 11.10 11.30
C HIS A 58 11.02 9.86 11.35
N LEU A 59 10.25 9.68 12.44
CA LEU A 59 9.30 8.59 12.52
C LEU A 59 8.13 8.83 11.56
N LYS A 60 7.62 10.06 11.49
CA LYS A 60 6.55 10.39 10.54
C LYS A 60 6.95 10.01 9.10
N ALA A 61 8.12 10.48 8.66
CA ALA A 61 8.65 10.17 7.34
C ALA A 61 8.83 8.66 7.11
N LYS A 62 9.34 7.91 8.11
CA LYS A 62 9.46 6.45 8.03
C LYS A 62 8.11 5.79 7.76
N PHE A 63 7.08 6.15 8.52
CA PHE A 63 5.77 5.48 8.41
C PHE A 63 4.96 5.91 7.20
N GLU A 64 5.14 7.15 6.75
CA GLU A 64 4.62 7.62 5.46
C GLU A 64 5.26 6.85 4.30
N ALA A 65 6.59 6.67 4.33
CA ALA A 65 7.29 5.84 3.35
C ALA A 65 6.81 4.38 3.39
N SER A 66 6.66 3.77 4.57
CA SER A 66 6.13 2.40 4.70
C SER A 66 4.68 2.27 4.22
N TYR A 67 3.85 3.29 4.42
CA TYR A 67 2.48 3.33 3.92
C TYR A 67 2.46 3.37 2.39
N LEU A 68 3.23 4.30 1.79
CA LEU A 68 3.34 4.43 0.33
C LEU A 68 3.89 3.17 -0.32
N ASP A 69 5.00 2.63 0.18
CA ASP A 69 5.62 1.40 -0.32
C ASP A 69 4.64 0.21 -0.23
N TYR A 70 3.87 0.10 0.87
CA TYR A 70 2.84 -0.92 1.00
C TYR A 70 1.71 -0.76 -0.03
N THR A 71 1.24 0.47 -0.25
CA THR A 71 0.20 0.75 -1.24
C THR A 71 0.69 0.52 -2.67
N ASP A 72 1.94 0.86 -2.97
CA ASP A 72 2.55 0.58 -4.26
C ASP A 72 2.62 -0.91 -4.53
N CYS A 73 3.01 -1.71 -3.52
CA CYS A 73 2.99 -3.17 -3.61
C CYS A 73 1.58 -3.71 -3.92
N CYS A 74 0.53 -3.13 -3.32
CA CYS A 74 -0.85 -3.53 -3.58
C CYS A 74 -1.29 -3.23 -5.03
N THR A 75 -0.69 -2.25 -5.69
CA THR A 75 -1.00 -1.88 -7.10
C THR A 75 -0.12 -2.60 -8.12
N ALA A 76 0.87 -3.39 -7.69
CA ALA A 76 1.82 -4.05 -8.57
C ALA A 76 1.15 -4.96 -9.60
N ALA A 77 0.19 -5.78 -9.15
CA ALA A 77 -0.59 -6.64 -10.04
C ALA A 77 -1.36 -5.83 -11.10
N ASP A 78 -2.01 -4.75 -10.67
CA ASP A 78 -2.83 -3.91 -11.56
C ASP A 78 -1.99 -3.24 -12.65
N LYS A 79 -0.76 -2.81 -12.31
CA LYS A 79 0.18 -2.24 -13.29
C LYS A 79 0.53 -3.27 -14.37
N LEU A 80 0.79 -4.53 -13.98
CA LEU A 80 1.07 -5.62 -14.92
C LEU A 80 -0.15 -6.00 -15.77
N ILE A 81 -1.34 -6.08 -15.15
CA ILE A 81 -2.60 -6.38 -15.84
C ILE A 81 -2.91 -5.30 -16.87
N LYS A 82 -2.78 -4.01 -16.51
CA LYS A 82 -2.98 -2.89 -17.43
C LYS A 82 -2.01 -2.92 -18.61
N PHE A 83 -0.74 -3.26 -18.36
CA PHE A 83 0.25 -3.40 -19.43
C PHE A 83 -0.12 -4.51 -20.41
N ARG A 84 -0.55 -5.67 -19.88
CA ARG A 84 -1.06 -6.77 -20.70
C ARG A 84 -2.28 -6.34 -21.54
N ASP A 85 -3.26 -5.71 -20.90
CA ASP A 85 -4.52 -5.31 -21.53
C ASP A 85 -4.33 -4.20 -22.58
N ALA A 86 -3.28 -3.37 -22.44
CA ALA A 86 -2.85 -2.39 -23.44
C ALA A 86 -2.18 -3.04 -24.68
N GLY A 87 -2.17 -4.37 -24.80
CA GLY A 87 -1.61 -5.09 -25.94
C GLY A 87 -0.09 -5.23 -25.91
N GLY A 88 0.54 -5.03 -24.74
CA GLY A 88 1.99 -4.92 -24.61
C GLY A 88 2.79 -6.04 -25.27
N SER A 89 2.44 -7.30 -25.02
CA SER A 89 3.13 -8.48 -25.58
C SER A 89 2.72 -8.84 -27.02
N HIS A 90 1.74 -8.14 -27.60
CA HIS A 90 1.26 -8.35 -28.97
C HIS A 90 1.66 -7.20 -29.91
N SER A 91 2.34 -6.18 -29.39
CA SER A 91 2.96 -5.15 -30.22
C SER A 91 4.06 -5.78 -31.07
N ALA A 92 4.05 -5.53 -32.38
CA ALA A 92 5.04 -6.04 -33.32
C ALA A 92 6.49 -5.64 -32.97
N ASN A 93 6.66 -4.63 -32.11
CA ASN A 93 7.96 -4.11 -31.65
C ASN A 93 8.29 -4.49 -30.19
N PHE A 94 7.56 -5.41 -29.58
CA PHE A 94 7.84 -5.83 -28.20
C PHE A 94 9.05 -6.78 -28.15
N ASP A 95 10.17 -6.28 -27.62
CA ASP A 95 11.34 -7.10 -27.34
C ASP A 95 11.28 -7.64 -25.89
N ILE A 96 11.14 -8.95 -25.76
CA ILE A 96 11.10 -9.65 -24.46
C ILE A 96 12.42 -9.48 -23.70
N LEU A 97 13.54 -9.38 -24.42
CA LEU A 97 14.87 -9.21 -23.82
C LEU A 97 15.14 -7.77 -23.40
N LYS A 98 14.34 -6.81 -23.90
CA LYS A 98 14.46 -5.39 -23.58
C LYS A 98 13.07 -4.76 -23.38
N PRO A 99 12.38 -5.15 -22.29
CA PRO A 99 11.04 -4.66 -22.01
C PRO A 99 11.03 -3.14 -21.78
N PRO A 100 9.90 -2.47 -22.01
CA PRO A 100 9.71 -1.08 -21.63
C PRO A 100 10.03 -0.86 -20.14
N GLU A 101 10.62 0.28 -19.81
CA GLU A 101 11.11 0.58 -18.46
C GLU A 101 10.03 0.44 -17.38
N GLU A 102 8.80 0.85 -17.68
CA GLU A 102 7.66 0.71 -16.75
C GLU A 102 7.31 -0.75 -16.45
N LEU A 103 7.40 -1.63 -17.45
CA LEU A 103 7.18 -3.07 -17.28
C LEU A 103 8.34 -3.69 -16.49
N ALA A 104 9.59 -3.30 -16.79
CA ALA A 104 10.76 -3.78 -16.06
C ALA A 104 10.64 -3.45 -14.57
N ARG A 105 10.32 -2.19 -14.23
CA ARG A 105 10.09 -1.76 -12.84
C ARG A 105 8.93 -2.51 -12.18
N ALA A 106 7.83 -2.73 -12.89
CA ALA A 106 6.69 -3.46 -12.36
C ALA A 106 7.03 -4.94 -12.07
N ASN A 107 7.82 -5.58 -12.95
CA ASN A 107 8.31 -6.95 -12.75
C ASN A 107 9.30 -7.03 -11.57
N GLU A 108 10.28 -6.13 -11.51
CA GLU A 108 11.22 -6.07 -10.38
C GLU A 108 10.49 -5.87 -9.05
N MET A 109 9.49 -4.99 -9.03
CA MET A 109 8.64 -4.78 -7.86
C MET A 109 7.86 -6.05 -7.50
N TRP A 110 7.27 -6.73 -8.49
CA TRP A 110 6.53 -7.97 -8.30
C TRP A 110 7.39 -9.08 -7.70
N ASP A 111 8.61 -9.27 -8.25
CA ASP A 111 9.55 -10.27 -7.77
C ASP A 111 10.04 -9.94 -6.35
N SER A 112 10.28 -8.66 -6.06
CA SER A 112 10.66 -8.20 -4.72
C SER A 112 9.55 -8.48 -3.69
N ILE A 113 8.28 -8.24 -4.04
CA ILE A 113 7.14 -8.44 -3.13
C ILE A 113 7.08 -9.88 -2.61
N MET A 114 7.38 -10.86 -3.46
CA MET A 114 7.32 -12.28 -3.10
C MET A 114 8.46 -12.71 -2.16
N GLN A 115 9.55 -11.96 -2.14
CA GLN A 115 10.71 -12.22 -1.27
C GLN A 115 10.67 -11.43 0.04
N ARG A 116 9.85 -10.38 0.12
CA ARG A 116 9.75 -9.51 1.29
C ARG A 116 9.04 -10.20 2.45
N ASN A 117 9.55 -9.99 3.66
CA ASN A 117 8.80 -10.35 4.84
C ASN A 117 7.80 -9.23 5.15
N VAL A 118 6.53 -9.57 5.27
CA VAL A 118 5.48 -8.57 5.51
C VAL A 118 5.56 -7.98 6.93
N THR A 119 6.48 -8.46 7.78
CA THR A 119 6.86 -7.81 9.04
C THR A 119 7.76 -6.59 8.83
N ASP A 120 8.41 -6.44 7.67
CA ASP A 120 9.38 -5.37 7.42
C ASP A 120 8.72 -3.97 7.39
N PHE A 121 7.40 -3.93 7.27
CA PHE A 121 6.58 -2.72 7.39
C PHE A 121 6.36 -2.28 8.85
N PHE A 122 6.77 -3.06 9.85
CA PHE A 122 6.47 -2.83 11.27
C PHE A 122 7.68 -2.40 12.10
#